data_AF-A0A9D5MP89-F1
#
_entry.id   AF-A0A9D5MP89-F1
#
_cell.length_a   1.000
_cell.length_b   1.000
_cell.length_c   1.000
_cell.angle_alpha   90.00
_cell.angle_beta   90.00
_cell.angle_gamma   90.00
#
_symmetry.space_group_name_H-M   'P 1'
#
loop_
_entity.id
_entity.type
_entity.pdbx_description
1 polymer ?
#
loop_
_entity_poly.entity_id
_entity_poly.type
_entity_poly.pdbx_seq_one_letter_code
_entity_poly.pdbx_strand_id
1 'polypeptide(L)'
;MRKTYWEVTLCLREVTVPLTALLDTGNFLVEPISGKPVSVLEEAYLLPYFSRKELAQQFRLIPYRSVGRSHGVMQGVIFDRMDLQKGRKKKSIKEPMIGIVRGTISANGAYQMLLHSDLLS
;
A
#
# COMPACT_ATOMS: atom_id res chain seq x y z
N MET A 1 0.38 22.77 -0.18
CA MET A 1 1.38 21.70 0.02
C MET A 1 1.73 21.06 -1.31
N ARG A 2 3.02 20.81 -1.59
CA ARG A 2 3.46 20.18 -2.84
C ARG A 2 3.27 18.66 -2.73
N LYS A 3 2.40 18.08 -3.57
CA LYS A 3 2.22 16.62 -3.63
C LYS A 3 3.54 15.96 -4.03
N THR A 4 3.90 14.89 -3.33
CA THR A 4 5.12 14.11 -3.59
C THR A 4 4.74 12.72 -4.05
N TYR A 5 5.15 12.39 -5.27
CA TYR A 5 4.91 11.08 -5.88
C TYR A 5 6.16 10.22 -5.87
N TRP A 6 5.96 8.91 -5.82
CA TRP A 6 6.97 7.87 -5.92
C TRP A 6 6.53 6.83 -6.95
N GLU A 7 7.48 6.38 -7.77
CA GLU A 7 7.34 5.15 -8.54
C GLU A 7 7.50 3.99 -7.55
N VAL A 8 6.56 3.06 -7.60
CA VAL A 8 6.54 1.90 -6.70
C VAL A 8 6.42 0.64 -7.53
N THR A 9 7.21 -0.37 -7.21
CA THR A 9 7.05 -1.72 -7.75
C THR A 9 6.81 -2.69 -6.61
N LEU A 10 5.61 -3.25 -6.53
CA LEU A 10 5.29 -4.34 -5.61
C LEU A 10 5.69 -5.68 -6.24
N CYS A 11 6.26 -6.58 -5.44
CA CYS A 11 6.67 -7.91 -5.86
C CYS A 11 5.98 -8.94 -4.95
N LEU A 12 5.22 -9.85 -5.55
CA LEU A 12 4.66 -11.00 -4.87
C LEU A 12 4.91 -12.21 -5.76
N ARG A 13 5.73 -13.14 -5.26
CA ARG A 13 6.34 -14.23 -6.01
C ARG A 13 7.13 -13.66 -7.19
N GLU A 14 6.99 -14.28 -8.36
CA GLU A 14 7.63 -13.85 -9.61
C GLU A 14 6.90 -12.69 -10.31
N VAL A 15 5.78 -12.20 -9.74
CA VAL A 15 4.95 -11.17 -10.38
C VAL A 15 5.27 -9.81 -9.78
N THR A 16 5.48 -8.83 -10.65
CA THR A 16 5.71 -7.43 -10.28
C THR A 16 4.59 -6.52 -10.76
N VAL A 17 4.20 -5.58 -9.90
CA VAL A 17 3.12 -4.61 -10.16
C VAL A 17 3.69 -3.20 -10.04
N PRO A 18 3.91 -2.50 -11.17
CA PRO A 18 4.31 -1.10 -11.15
C PRO A 18 3.11 -0.19 -10.86
N LEU A 19 3.31 0.82 -10.02
CA LEU A 19 2.28 1.78 -9.63
C LEU A 19 2.88 3.13 -9.24
N THR A 20 2.04 4.15 -9.20
CA THR A 20 2.38 5.48 -8.67
C THR A 20 1.78 5.65 -7.29
N ALA A 21 2.60 6.05 -6.32
CA ALA A 21 2.15 6.32 -4.96
C ALA A 21 2.26 7.81 -4.62
N LEU A 22 1.28 8.32 -3.87
CA LEU A 22 1.34 9.61 -3.21
C LEU A 22 1.91 9.39 -1.80
N LEU A 23 2.98 10.11 -1.46
CA LEU A 23 3.46 10.17 -0.08
C LEU A 23 2.40 10.82 0.80
N ASP A 24 1.88 10.05 1.77
CA ASP A 24 0.87 10.50 2.70
C ASP A 24 1.44 10.57 4.12
N THR A 25 1.78 11.79 4.55
CA THR A 25 2.26 12.07 5.90
C THR A 25 1.14 12.03 6.95
N GLY A 26 -0.12 12.00 6.51
CA GLY A 26 -1.28 11.87 7.41
C GLY A 26 -1.70 10.42 7.64
N ASN A 27 -1.11 9.47 6.94
CA ASN A 27 -1.34 8.05 7.15
C ASN A 27 -0.46 7.54 8.30
N PHE A 28 -1.12 7.14 9.39
CA PHE A 28 -0.51 6.55 10.58
C PHE A 28 -0.93 5.08 10.78
N LEU A 29 -1.43 4.43 9.73
CA LEU A 29 -1.94 3.07 9.84
C LEU A 29 -0.80 2.09 10.08
N VAL A 30 -0.93 1.31 11.14
CA VAL A 30 0.01 0.26 11.52
C VAL A 30 -0.73 -1.07 11.65
N GLU A 31 -0.06 -2.16 11.27
CA GLU A 31 -0.58 -3.50 11.53
C GLU A 31 -0.39 -3.83 13.02
N PRO A 32 -1.44 -4.22 13.75
CA PRO A 32 -1.42 -4.26 15.22
C PRO A 32 -0.49 -5.31 15.84
N ILE A 33 -0.15 -6.39 15.11
CA ILE A 33 0.67 -7.49 15.63
C ILE A 33 2.16 -7.21 15.41
N SER A 34 2.55 -6.89 14.17
CA SER A 34 3.95 -6.67 13.79
C SER A 34 4.43 -5.22 13.97
N GLY A 35 3.51 -4.27 14.13
CA GLY A 35 3.83 -2.84 14.17
C GLY A 35 4.29 -2.27 12.82
N LYS A 36 4.22 -3.04 11.73
CA LYS A 36 4.65 -2.58 10.40
C LYS A 36 3.73 -1.45 9.91
N PRO A 37 4.31 -0.36 9.34
CA PRO A 37 3.52 0.68 8.69
C PRO A 37 2.77 0.12 7.47
N VAL A 38 1.57 0.64 7.24
CA VAL A 38 0.66 0.14 6.20
C VAL A 38 0.48 1.20 5.12
N SER A 39 0.98 0.92 3.92
CA SER A 39 0.61 1.69 2.73
C SER A 39 -0.71 1.19 2.18
N VAL A 40 -1.55 2.06 1.63
CA VAL A 40 -2.92 1.69 1.19
C VAL A 40 -3.00 1.73 -0.33
N LEU A 41 -3.51 0.68 -0.97
CA LEU A 41 -3.58 0.50 -2.42
C LEU A 41 -5.01 0.14 -2.86
N GLU A 42 -5.43 0.72 -3.97
CA GLU A 42 -6.66 0.37 -4.68
C GLU A 42 -6.62 -1.06 -5.23
N GLU A 43 -7.57 -1.91 -4.84
CA GLU A 43 -7.65 -3.33 -5.24
C GLU A 43 -7.68 -3.50 -6.75
N ALA A 44 -8.35 -2.59 -7.46
CA ALA A 44 -8.53 -2.64 -8.91
C ALA A 44 -7.20 -2.75 -9.69
N TYR A 45 -6.10 -2.21 -9.14
CA TYR A 45 -4.78 -2.27 -9.77
C TYR A 45 -4.00 -3.56 -9.50
N LEU A 46 -4.47 -4.40 -8.57
CA LEU A 46 -3.91 -5.73 -8.32
C LEU A 46 -4.62 -6.84 -9.10
N LEU A 47 -5.89 -6.66 -9.42
CA LEU A 47 -6.71 -7.69 -10.08
C LEU A 47 -6.23 -8.14 -11.47
N PRO A 48 -5.53 -7.31 -12.28
CA PRO A 48 -4.90 -7.79 -13.51
C PRO A 48 -3.77 -8.80 -13.30
N TYR A 49 -3.18 -8.83 -12.09
CA TYR A 49 -2.00 -9.63 -11.76
C TYR A 49 -2.32 -10.81 -10.86
N PHE A 50 -3.32 -10.66 -9.99
CA PHE A 50 -3.65 -11.64 -8.97
C PHE A 50 -5.16 -11.84 -8.85
N SER A 51 -5.58 -13.08 -8.73
CA SER A 51 -6.93 -13.39 -8.27
C SER A 51 -7.09 -13.00 -6.79
N ARG A 52 -8.32 -12.68 -6.38
CA ARG A 52 -8.64 -12.45 -4.96
C ARG A 52 -8.27 -13.63 -4.06
N LYS A 53 -8.32 -14.86 -4.60
CA LYS A 53 -7.93 -16.08 -3.88
C LYS A 53 -6.43 -16.09 -3.58
N GLU A 54 -5.60 -15.62 -4.51
CA GLU A 54 -4.15 -15.53 -4.30
C GLU A 54 -3.79 -14.47 -3.26
N LEU A 55 -4.40 -13.28 -3.35
CA LEU A 55 -4.20 -12.22 -2.36
C LEU A 55 -4.67 -12.63 -0.95
N ALA A 56 -5.70 -13.47 -0.86
CA ALA A 56 -6.20 -14.01 0.39
C ALA A 56 -5.32 -15.11 1.02
N GLN A 57 -4.21 -15.52 0.40
CA GLN A 57 -3.29 -16.49 1.03
C GLN A 57 -2.33 -15.83 2.03
N GLN A 58 -2.06 -14.53 1.88
CA GLN A 58 -1.11 -13.78 2.71
C GLN A 58 -1.75 -12.54 3.35
N PHE A 59 -3.04 -12.63 3.67
CA PHE A 59 -3.76 -11.50 4.22
C PHE A 59 -3.63 -11.35 5.75
N ARG A 60 -3.88 -10.14 6.21
CA ARG A 60 -4.09 -9.77 7.61
C ARG A 60 -5.34 -8.90 7.71
N LEU A 61 -6.04 -8.99 8.84
CA LEU A 61 -7.08 -8.01 9.16
C LEU A 61 -6.45 -6.91 9.99
N ILE A 62 -6.59 -5.67 9.53
CA ILE A 62 -6.01 -4.48 10.12
C ILE A 62 -7.17 -3.62 10.63
N PRO A 63 -7.41 -3.58 11.95
CA PRO A 63 -8.30 -2.61 12.54
C PRO A 63 -7.78 -1.21 12.27
N TYR A 64 -8.65 -0.31 11.84
CA TYR A 64 -8.28 1.07 11.57
C TYR A 64 -9.35 2.04 12.08
N ARG A 65 -8.93 3.28 12.28
CA ARG A 65 -9.82 4.40 12.62
C ARG A 65 -9.64 5.49 11.57
N SER A 66 -10.74 6.10 11.17
CA SER A 66 -10.73 7.27 10.29
C SER A 66 -11.77 8.28 10.74
N VAL A 67 -11.69 9.49 10.20
CA VAL A 67 -12.76 10.47 10.37
C VAL A 67 -14.06 9.85 9.82
N GLY A 68 -15.11 9.82 10.65
CA GLY A 68 -16.40 9.20 10.30
C GLY A 68 -16.48 7.67 10.47
N ARG A 69 -15.40 6.97 10.84
CA ARG A 69 -15.41 5.52 11.09
C ARG A 69 -14.52 5.13 12.28
N SER A 70 -15.15 4.80 13.41
CA SER A 70 -14.44 4.49 14.67
C SER A 70 -13.99 3.02 14.81
N HIS A 71 -14.61 2.10 14.06
CA HIS A 71 -14.33 0.65 14.13
C HIS A 71 -14.22 0.07 12.70
N GLY A 72 -13.24 0.57 11.94
CA GLY A 72 -12.95 0.06 10.61
C GLY A 72 -12.10 -1.21 10.65
N VAL A 73 -12.28 -2.08 9.66
CA VAL A 73 -11.36 -3.21 9.39
C VAL A 73 -10.98 -3.17 7.92
N MET A 74 -9.69 -3.29 7.65
CA MET A 74 -9.10 -3.33 6.32
C MET A 74 -8.40 -4.68 6.11
N GLN A 75 -8.46 -5.20 4.89
CA GLN A 75 -7.62 -6.33 4.50
C GLN A 75 -6.23 -5.81 4.14
N GLY A 76 -5.20 -6.28 4.83
CA GLY A 76 -3.80 -6.10 4.43
C GLY A 76 -3.29 -7.33 3.68
N VAL A 77 -2.34 -7.16 2.77
CA VAL A 77 -1.61 -8.23 2.09
C VAL A 77 -0.13 -7.98 2.30
N ILE A 78 0.60 -9.04 2.64
CA ILE A 78 2.06 -9.01 2.72
C ILE A 78 2.60 -9.35 1.34
N PHE A 79 3.37 -8.43 0.77
CA PHE A 79 4.13 -8.67 -0.47
C PHE A 79 5.54 -9.14 -0.11
N ASP A 80 6.27 -9.77 -1.01
CA ASP A 80 7.65 -10.20 -0.71
C ASP A 80 8.59 -8.99 -0.64
N ARG A 81 8.34 -7.99 -1.52
CA ARG A 81 9.17 -6.80 -1.64
C ARG A 81 8.40 -5.62 -2.23
N MET A 82 8.82 -4.41 -1.85
CA MET A 82 8.40 -3.16 -2.48
C MET A 82 9.63 -2.31 -2.78
N ASP A 83 9.77 -1.92 -4.04
CA ASP A 83 10.79 -0.96 -4.45
C ASP A 83 10.17 0.41 -4.61
N LEU A 84 10.86 1.42 -4.07
CA LEU A 84 10.49 2.83 -4.15
C LEU A 84 11.56 3.56 -4.96
N GLN A 85 11.13 4.33 -5.95
CA GLN A 85 12.02 5.16 -6.77
C GLN A 85 11.49 6.60 -6.90
N LYS A 86 12.40 7.56 -6.77
CA LYS A 86 12.14 8.97 -7.09
C LYS A 86 13.42 9.65 -7.56
N GLY A 87 13.55 9.86 -8.86
CA GLY A 87 14.78 10.34 -9.47
C GLY A 87 15.94 9.39 -9.17
N ARG A 88 17.00 9.89 -8.51
CA ARG A 88 18.16 9.07 -8.10
C ARG A 88 17.94 8.29 -6.79
N LYS A 89 16.88 8.59 -6.03
CA LYS A 89 16.62 7.91 -4.75
C LYS A 89 15.95 6.57 -5.02
N LYS A 90 16.50 5.51 -4.43
CA LYS A 90 15.94 4.15 -4.46
C LYS A 90 15.92 3.57 -3.06
N LYS A 91 14.87 2.82 -2.73
CA LYS A 91 14.76 2.08 -1.47
C LYS A 91 14.01 0.79 -1.71
N SER A 92 14.43 -0.31 -1.08
CA SER A 92 13.73 -1.58 -1.15
C SER A 92 13.29 -1.99 0.25
N ILE A 93 12.03 -2.40 0.38
CA ILE A 93 11.41 -2.82 1.63
C ILE A 93 11.06 -4.30 1.47
N LYS A 94 11.54 -5.14 2.40
CA LYS A 94 11.16 -6.56 2.47
C LYS A 94 9.87 -6.71 3.24
N GLU A 95 9.03 -7.65 2.80
CA GLU A 95 7.75 -7.98 3.45
C GLU A 95 6.87 -6.76 3.81
N PRO A 96 6.65 -5.80 2.89
CA PRO A 96 5.81 -4.63 3.16
C PRO A 96 4.34 -5.04 3.37
N MET A 97 3.68 -4.35 4.29
CA MET A 97 2.25 -4.50 4.54
C MET A 97 1.45 -3.51 3.68
N ILE A 98 0.59 -4.03 2.81
CA ILE A 98 -0.22 -3.23 1.91
C ILE A 98 -1.71 -3.40 2.25
N GLY A 99 -2.33 -2.36 2.77
CA GLY A 99 -3.78 -2.28 2.98
C GLY A 99 -4.52 -2.17 1.64
N ILE A 100 -5.57 -2.97 1.46
CA ILE A 100 -6.32 -3.08 0.22
C ILE A 100 -7.68 -2.41 0.39
N VAL A 101 -7.99 -1.47 -0.50
CA VAL A 101 -9.30 -0.79 -0.53
C VAL A 101 -10.03 -1.06 -1.84
N ARG A 102 -11.34 -1.26 -1.76
CA ARG A 102 -12.21 -1.50 -2.93
C ARG A 102 -12.78 -0.21 -3.55
N GLY A 103 -12.48 0.94 -2.96
CA GLY A 103 -12.84 2.25 -3.49
C GLY A 103 -11.65 2.94 -4.15
N THR A 104 -11.89 4.14 -4.69
CA THR A 104 -10.85 4.97 -5.27
C THR A 104 -10.20 5.86 -4.20
N ILE A 105 -8.88 5.97 -4.27
CA ILE A 105 -8.06 6.87 -3.46
C ILE A 105 -7.80 8.15 -4.27
N SER A 106 -7.51 8.03 -5.57
CA SER A 106 -7.30 9.17 -6.44
C SER A 106 -8.49 9.43 -7.36
N ALA A 107 -9.18 10.55 -7.17
CA ALA A 107 -10.35 10.92 -7.98
C ALA A 107 -10.07 10.97 -9.50
N ASN A 108 -8.83 11.26 -9.91
CA ASN A 108 -8.41 11.31 -11.31
C ASN A 108 -7.41 10.21 -11.70
N GLY A 109 -7.17 9.21 -10.83
CA GLY A 109 -6.23 8.12 -11.10
C GLY A 109 -4.74 8.51 -11.14
N ALA A 110 -4.36 9.72 -10.72
CA ALA A 110 -2.95 10.17 -10.72
C ALA A 110 -2.03 9.36 -9.80
N TYR A 111 -2.57 8.58 -8.86
CA TYR A 111 -1.86 7.65 -8.00
C TYR A 111 -2.81 6.54 -7.56
N GLN A 112 -2.26 5.39 -7.25
CA GLN A 112 -3.01 4.18 -6.87
C GLN A 112 -2.78 3.80 -5.42
N MET A 113 -1.75 4.37 -4.79
CA MET A 113 -1.32 4.04 -3.44
C MET A 113 -1.07 5.29 -2.59
N LEU A 114 -1.46 5.23 -1.32
CA LEU A 114 -0.96 6.10 -0.25
C LEU A 114 0.27 5.45 0.37
N LEU A 115 1.44 6.02 0.12
CA LEU A 115 2.71 5.56 0.67
C LEU A 115 2.87 6.09 2.10
N HIS A 116 3.04 5.16 3.05
CA HIS A 116 3.30 5.51 4.44
C HIS A 116 4.69 6.13 4.59
N SER A 117 4.78 7.28 5.27
CA SER A 117 6.02 8.07 5.31
C SER A 117 7.19 7.40 6.05
N ASP A 118 6.93 6.63 7.10
CA ASP A 118 7.94 5.84 7.83
C ASP A 118 8.67 4.81 6.96
N LEU A 119 8.13 4.45 5.80
CA LEU A 119 8.83 3.58 4.85
C LEU A 119 10.01 4.29 4.18
N LEU A 120 10.09 5.62 4.28
CA LEU A 120 11.16 6.43 3.70
C LEU A 120 12.29 6.77 4.68
N SER A 121 12.09 6.61 5.99
CA SER A 121 13.11 6.91 7.02
C SER A 121 14.29 5.96 7.02
#